data_AF-A0A7S3Y5H8-F1
#
_entry.id   AF-A0A7S3Y5H8-F1
#
_cell.length_a   1.000
_cell.length_b   1.000
_cell.length_c   1.000
_cell.angle_alpha   90.00
_cell.angle_beta   90.00
_cell.angle_gamma   90.00
#
_symmetry.space_group_name_H-M   'P 1'
#
loop_
_entity.id
_entity.type
_entity.pdbx_description
1 polymer ?
#
loop_
_entity_poly.entity_id
_entity_poly.type
_entity_poly.pdbx_seq_one_letter_code
_entity_poly.pdbx_strand_id
1 'polypeptide(L)'
;GGLASGSKIAVDPMLVSFQNCSNYEEACEKSSMQLVFLEKNLVDQIWEDQPEFSSHPIQAHPLEYAGKPSSEKLVEIREEMVKAGADAYIVAALDEVAWLLNLRGGDVPHNPVFRAYAVVRADAGGGATLCVDGGRLEPAARQQLETSNITIRPYTSILEVIKEISDEGLKIG
;
A
#
# COMPACT_ATOMS: atom_id res chain seq x y z
N GLY A 1 -37.57 -0.44 -10.14
CA GLY A 1 -36.73 -0.67 -11.32
C GLY A 1 -35.45 -1.30 -10.84
N GLY A 2 -35.10 -2.47 -11.35
CA GLY A 2 -33.90 -3.21 -10.94
C GLY A 2 -33.13 -3.68 -12.17
N LEU A 3 -31.88 -4.08 -11.95
CA LEU A 3 -31.06 -4.73 -12.96
C LEU A 3 -31.61 -6.13 -13.26
N ALA A 4 -31.39 -6.63 -14.47
CA ALA A 4 -31.85 -7.97 -14.85
C ALA A 4 -31.05 -9.06 -14.12
N SER A 5 -31.68 -10.21 -13.87
CA SER A 5 -30.95 -11.39 -13.37
C SER A 5 -29.82 -11.78 -14.34
N GLY A 6 -28.68 -12.19 -13.81
CA GLY A 6 -27.45 -12.47 -14.57
C GLY A 6 -26.64 -11.22 -14.95
N SER A 7 -27.07 -10.01 -14.55
CA SER A 7 -26.28 -8.79 -14.77
C SER A 7 -24.93 -8.85 -14.05
N LYS A 8 -23.94 -8.17 -14.64
CA LYS A 8 -22.59 -8.03 -14.08
C LYS A 8 -22.40 -6.62 -13.56
N ILE A 9 -21.89 -6.50 -12.34
CA ILE A 9 -21.47 -5.25 -11.72
C ILE A 9 -19.95 -5.30 -11.66
N ALA A 10 -19.28 -4.33 -12.29
CA ALA A 10 -17.83 -4.32 -12.38
C ALA A 10 -17.23 -3.25 -11.47
N VAL A 11 -16.13 -3.57 -10.78
CA VAL A 11 -15.41 -2.65 -9.89
C VAL A 11 -13.92 -2.69 -10.16
N ASP A 12 -13.26 -1.55 -9.94
CA ASP A 12 -11.80 -1.49 -9.83
C ASP A 12 -11.41 -1.88 -8.38
N PRO A 13 -10.76 -3.04 -8.17
CA PRO A 13 -10.46 -3.54 -6.84
C PRO A 13 -9.42 -2.69 -6.09
N MET A 14 -8.66 -1.83 -6.79
CA MET A 14 -7.68 -0.94 -6.16
C MET A 14 -8.32 0.31 -5.54
N LEU A 15 -9.60 0.58 -5.84
CA LEU A 15 -10.33 1.78 -5.40
C LEU A 15 -11.47 1.48 -4.41
N VAL A 16 -11.75 0.22 -4.14
CA VAL A 16 -12.82 -0.22 -3.26
C VAL A 16 -12.23 -1.04 -2.12
N SER A 17 -12.63 -0.74 -0.88
CA SER A 17 -12.14 -1.49 0.28
C SER A 17 -12.56 -2.96 0.21
N PHE A 18 -11.72 -3.84 0.76
CA PHE A 18 -12.02 -5.27 0.84
C PHE A 18 -13.41 -5.55 1.42
N GLN A 19 -13.76 -4.88 2.54
CA GLN A 19 -15.06 -5.03 3.18
C GLN A 19 -16.22 -4.65 2.24
N ASN A 20 -16.08 -3.57 1.46
CA ASN A 20 -17.11 -3.18 0.52
C ASN A 20 -17.22 -4.19 -0.63
N CYS A 21 -16.10 -4.69 -1.15
CA CYS A 21 -16.12 -5.76 -2.16
C CYS A 21 -16.85 -6.99 -1.64
N SER A 22 -16.53 -7.49 -0.44
CA SER A 22 -17.24 -8.64 0.16
C SER A 22 -18.74 -8.38 0.31
N ASN A 23 -19.13 -7.18 0.75
CA ASN A 23 -20.54 -6.80 0.86
C ASN A 23 -21.23 -6.77 -0.52
N TYR A 24 -20.53 -6.30 -1.56
CA TYR A 24 -21.06 -6.23 -2.92
C TYR A 24 -21.18 -7.62 -3.55
N GLU A 25 -20.23 -8.52 -3.31
CA GLU A 25 -20.31 -9.91 -3.73
C GLU A 25 -21.55 -10.59 -3.13
N GLU A 26 -21.72 -10.50 -1.81
CA GLU A 26 -22.87 -11.10 -1.12
C GLU A 26 -24.21 -10.54 -1.64
N ALA A 27 -24.27 -9.23 -1.89
CA ALA A 27 -25.46 -8.59 -2.45
C ALA A 27 -25.75 -9.02 -3.90
N CYS A 28 -24.70 -9.20 -4.72
CA CYS A 28 -24.82 -9.70 -6.08
C CYS A 28 -25.35 -11.14 -6.09
N GLU A 29 -24.78 -12.01 -5.27
CA GLU A 29 -25.18 -13.42 -5.15
C GLU A 29 -26.66 -13.56 -4.76
N LYS A 30 -27.11 -12.82 -3.72
CA LYS A 30 -28.51 -12.78 -3.29
C LYS A 30 -29.48 -12.35 -4.40
N SER A 31 -28.98 -11.60 -5.37
CA SER A 31 -29.76 -11.06 -6.48
C SER A 31 -29.56 -11.81 -7.80
N SER A 32 -28.86 -12.97 -7.79
CA SER A 32 -28.50 -13.71 -9.01
C SER A 32 -27.71 -12.87 -10.01
N MET A 33 -26.85 -11.97 -9.52
CA MET A 33 -25.93 -11.13 -10.28
C MET A 33 -24.48 -11.55 -9.99
N GLN A 34 -23.53 -10.97 -10.71
CA GLN A 34 -22.10 -11.26 -10.54
C GLN A 34 -21.31 -9.96 -10.30
N LEU A 35 -20.47 -9.96 -9.28
CA LEU A 35 -19.41 -8.95 -9.15
C LEU A 35 -18.22 -9.34 -10.02
N VAL A 36 -17.65 -8.39 -10.74
CA VAL A 36 -16.50 -8.59 -11.64
C VAL A 36 -15.41 -7.59 -11.27
N PHE A 37 -14.20 -8.09 -11.01
CA PHE A 37 -13.04 -7.24 -10.77
C PHE A 37 -12.35 -6.90 -12.10
N LEU A 38 -12.13 -5.61 -12.35
CA LEU A 38 -11.44 -5.13 -13.54
C LEU A 38 -10.02 -4.70 -13.17
N GLU A 39 -9.03 -5.27 -13.84
CA GLU A 39 -7.62 -4.89 -13.66
C GLU A 39 -7.32 -3.48 -14.18
N LYS A 40 -8.07 -3.02 -15.18
CA LYS A 40 -7.92 -1.70 -15.79
C LYS A 40 -9.12 -0.84 -15.46
N ASN A 41 -8.86 0.33 -14.89
CA ASN A 41 -9.89 1.34 -14.69
C ASN A 41 -10.49 1.76 -16.04
N LEU A 42 -11.82 1.78 -16.14
CA LEU A 42 -12.51 2.13 -17.38
C LEU A 42 -12.53 3.64 -17.63
N VAL A 43 -12.47 4.46 -16.57
CA VAL A 43 -12.40 5.92 -16.69
C VAL A 43 -11.04 6.32 -17.26
N ASP A 44 -9.95 5.74 -16.76
CA ASP A 44 -8.59 6.02 -17.25
C ASP A 44 -8.43 5.75 -18.76
N GLN A 45 -9.18 4.79 -19.32
CA GLN A 45 -9.12 4.46 -20.76
C GLN A 45 -9.73 5.54 -21.67
N ILE A 46 -10.58 6.41 -21.12
CA ILE A 46 -11.25 7.48 -21.86
C ILE A 46 -10.87 8.87 -21.37
N TRP A 47 -9.95 8.97 -20.40
CA TRP A 47 -9.52 10.24 -19.81
C TRP A 47 -8.34 10.82 -20.59
N GLU A 48 -8.65 11.54 -21.67
CA GLU A 48 -7.65 12.07 -22.60
C GLU A 48 -6.67 13.07 -21.96
N ASP A 49 -7.09 13.83 -20.96
CA ASP A 49 -6.33 14.88 -20.28
C ASP A 49 -6.00 14.56 -18.81
N GLN A 50 -5.83 13.28 -18.48
CA GLN A 50 -5.48 12.85 -17.12
C GLN A 50 -4.16 13.51 -16.67
N PRO A 51 -4.15 14.20 -15.51
CA PRO A 51 -2.92 14.82 -15.02
C PRO A 51 -1.89 13.76 -14.63
N GLU A 52 -0.62 14.08 -14.85
CA GLU A 52 0.47 13.24 -14.36
C GLU A 52 0.48 13.17 -12.84
N PHE A 53 0.97 12.05 -12.31
CA PHE A 53 1.21 11.93 -10.88
C PHE A 53 2.24 12.96 -10.42
N SER A 54 2.09 13.41 -9.17
CA SER A 54 3.06 14.32 -8.54
C SER A 54 4.48 13.77 -8.62
N SER A 55 5.40 14.64 -9.03
CA SER A 55 6.84 14.38 -9.11
C SER A 55 7.62 15.02 -7.96
N HIS A 56 6.95 15.41 -6.87
CA HIS A 56 7.62 16.04 -5.73
C HIS A 56 8.68 15.11 -5.12
N PRO A 57 9.84 15.64 -4.68
CA PRO A 57 10.87 14.83 -4.06
C PRO A 57 10.38 14.23 -2.73
N ILE A 58 10.88 13.04 -2.42
CA ILE A 58 10.64 12.34 -1.16
C ILE A 58 11.88 12.52 -0.28
N GLN A 59 11.67 13.12 0.89
CA GLN A 59 12.74 13.58 1.77
C GLN A 59 12.72 12.82 3.10
N ALA A 60 13.90 12.66 3.70
CA ALA A 60 14.03 12.16 5.06
C ALA A 60 13.39 13.14 6.04
N HIS A 61 12.62 12.62 7.00
CA HIS A 61 12.15 13.36 8.15
C HIS A 61 13.18 13.24 9.28
N PRO A 62 13.86 14.33 9.66
CA PRO A 62 14.94 14.27 10.64
C PRO A 62 14.53 13.64 11.97
N LEU A 63 15.43 12.87 12.57
CA LEU A 63 15.16 12.15 13.82
C LEU A 63 14.80 13.09 14.98
N GLU A 64 15.37 14.30 15.02
CA GLU A 64 15.05 15.34 16.02
C GLU A 64 13.57 15.72 16.04
N TYR A 65 12.87 15.60 14.92
CA TYR A 65 11.44 15.85 14.80
C TYR A 65 10.62 14.57 14.90
N ALA A 66 11.15 13.46 14.39
CA ALA A 66 10.47 12.17 14.38
C ALA A 66 10.37 11.53 15.77
N GLY A 67 11.33 11.83 16.67
CA GLY A 67 11.41 11.31 18.04
C GLY A 67 11.77 9.84 18.17
N LYS A 68 11.60 9.03 17.11
CA LYS A 68 11.89 7.59 17.09
C LYS A 68 12.39 7.14 15.72
N PRO A 69 13.46 6.32 15.63
CA PRO A 69 13.94 5.78 14.36
C PRO A 69 12.98 4.72 13.79
N SER A 70 13.01 4.56 12.47
CA SER A 70 12.16 3.59 11.76
C SER A 70 12.42 2.14 12.19
N SER A 71 13.66 1.80 12.51
CA SER A 71 14.04 0.47 13.02
C SER A 71 13.28 0.11 14.30
N GLU A 72 13.16 1.03 15.26
CA GLU A 72 12.41 0.81 16.50
C GLU A 72 10.91 0.69 16.24
N LYS A 73 10.34 1.53 15.37
CA LYS A 73 8.92 1.44 14.96
C LYS A 73 8.60 0.08 14.33
N LEU A 74 9.50 -0.42 13.50
CA LEU A 74 9.37 -1.74 12.87
C LEU A 74 9.46 -2.89 13.89
N VAL A 75 10.22 -2.73 14.98
CA VAL A 75 10.23 -3.71 16.08
C VAL A 75 8.88 -3.72 16.78
N GLU A 76 8.36 -2.55 17.15
CA GLU A 76 7.05 -2.42 17.83
C GLU A 76 5.91 -3.00 16.98
N ILE A 77 5.88 -2.72 15.67
CA ILE A 77 4.89 -3.31 14.77
C ILE A 77 4.98 -4.84 14.77
N ARG A 78 6.18 -5.41 14.70
CA ARG A 78 6.35 -6.88 14.70
C ARG A 78 5.89 -7.51 16.00
N GLU A 79 6.11 -6.85 17.14
CA GLU A 79 5.62 -7.34 18.43
C GLU A 79 4.08 -7.44 18.43
N GLU A 80 3.39 -6.46 17.85
CA GLU A 80 1.92 -6.51 17.69
C GLU A 80 1.49 -7.57 16.66
N MET A 81 2.22 -7.73 15.55
CA MET A 81 1.95 -8.78 14.56
C MET A 81 2.01 -10.18 15.18
N VAL A 82 3.02 -10.44 16.03
CA VAL A 82 3.15 -11.72 16.75
C VAL A 82 1.96 -11.96 17.66
N LYS A 83 1.49 -10.94 18.39
CA LYS A 83 0.29 -11.04 19.25
C LYS A 83 -0.98 -11.32 18.43
N ALA A 84 -1.06 -10.77 17.22
CA ALA A 84 -2.16 -10.98 16.30
C ALA A 84 -2.08 -12.31 15.51
N GLY A 85 -0.94 -13.01 15.56
CA GLY A 85 -0.71 -14.23 14.77
C GLY A 85 -0.57 -13.96 13.26
N ALA A 86 -0.07 -12.78 12.90
CA ALA A 86 0.18 -12.36 11.53
C ALA A 86 1.66 -12.52 11.15
N ASP A 87 1.90 -13.03 9.94
CA ASP A 87 3.25 -13.22 9.40
C ASP A 87 3.70 -12.02 8.54
N ALA A 88 2.75 -11.25 8.00
CA ALA A 88 3.00 -10.04 7.24
C ALA A 88 1.94 -8.97 7.52
N TYR A 89 2.33 -7.70 7.41
CA TYR A 89 1.47 -6.53 7.57
C TYR A 89 1.70 -5.55 6.41
N ILE A 90 0.61 -5.15 5.76
CA ILE A 90 0.63 -4.24 4.60
C ILE A 90 0.14 -2.87 5.04
N VAL A 91 0.99 -1.86 4.89
CA VAL A 91 0.67 -0.47 5.18
C VAL A 91 0.32 0.23 3.87
N ALA A 92 -0.96 0.57 3.72
CA ALA A 92 -1.51 1.23 2.52
C ALA A 92 -1.87 2.70 2.74
N ALA A 93 -2.06 3.13 3.99
CA ALA A 93 -2.30 4.53 4.31
C ALA A 93 -1.00 5.33 4.16
N LEU A 94 -1.05 6.41 3.38
CA LEU A 94 0.16 7.14 2.97
C LEU A 94 0.86 7.83 4.15
N ASP A 95 0.09 8.32 5.11
CA ASP A 95 0.56 8.91 6.35
C ASP A 95 1.22 7.88 7.28
N GLU A 96 0.68 6.66 7.35
CA GLU A 96 1.31 5.56 8.08
C GLU A 96 2.64 5.14 7.46
N VAL A 97 2.72 5.02 6.13
CA VAL A 97 4.00 4.76 5.43
C VAL A 97 5.02 5.87 5.72
N ALA A 98 4.60 7.13 5.60
CA ALA A 98 5.44 8.29 5.86
C ALA A 98 5.94 8.34 7.32
N TRP A 99 5.07 8.01 8.28
CA TRP A 99 5.41 7.94 9.71
C TRP A 99 6.35 6.78 10.02
N LEU A 100 6.06 5.59 9.51
CA LEU A 100 6.83 4.37 9.78
C LEU A 100 8.28 4.52 9.31
N LEU A 101 8.46 5.04 8.10
CA LEU A 101 9.76 5.13 7.45
C LEU A 101 10.47 6.48 7.64
N ASN A 102 9.90 7.38 8.44
CA ASN A 102 10.41 8.74 8.66
C ASN A 102 10.69 9.45 7.33
N LEU A 103 9.71 9.47 6.42
CA LEU A 103 9.78 10.11 5.11
C LEU A 103 8.65 11.13 4.95
N ARG A 104 8.84 12.14 4.10
CA ARG A 104 7.81 13.10 3.71
C ARG A 104 7.85 13.35 2.21
N GLY A 105 6.70 13.69 1.64
CA GLY A 105 6.54 14.02 0.23
C GLY A 105 5.52 15.14 0.01
N GLY A 106 5.06 15.30 -1.23
CA GLY A 106 4.15 16.38 -1.62
C GLY A 106 3.06 15.96 -2.60
N ASP A 107 2.63 14.69 -2.55
CA ASP A 107 1.68 14.17 -3.55
C ASP A 107 0.25 14.62 -3.31
N VAL A 108 -0.08 14.97 -2.06
CA VAL A 108 -1.41 15.42 -1.66
C VAL A 108 -1.31 16.84 -1.13
N PRO A 109 -2.06 17.81 -1.68
CA PRO A 109 -2.06 19.18 -1.16
C PRO A 109 -2.31 19.21 0.35
N HIS A 110 -1.50 20.00 1.07
CA HIS A 110 -1.55 20.18 2.52
C HIS A 110 -1.21 18.94 3.39
N ASN A 111 -0.95 17.78 2.78
CA ASN A 111 -0.55 16.57 3.49
C ASN A 111 0.85 16.14 3.01
N PRO A 112 1.86 16.11 3.88
CA PRO A 112 3.24 15.87 3.47
C PRO A 112 3.53 14.36 3.23
N VAL A 113 2.71 13.72 2.40
CA VAL A 113 2.69 12.30 2.10
C VAL A 113 3.03 12.04 0.64
N PHE A 114 3.36 10.79 0.31
CA PHE A 114 3.72 10.35 -1.03
C PHE A 114 3.09 8.99 -1.30
N ARG A 115 2.80 8.71 -2.58
CA ARG A 115 2.16 7.48 -3.01
C ARG A 115 3.12 6.29 -2.84
N ALA A 116 2.82 5.41 -1.89
CA ALA A 116 3.65 4.26 -1.56
C ALA A 116 2.86 3.17 -0.83
N TYR A 117 3.44 1.97 -0.79
CA TYR A 117 3.04 0.89 0.13
C TYR A 117 4.27 0.44 0.92
N ALA A 118 4.07 0.04 2.18
CA ALA A 118 5.10 -0.66 2.93
C ALA A 118 4.61 -2.06 3.33
N VAL A 119 5.53 -3.03 3.35
CA VAL A 119 5.24 -4.39 3.76
C VAL A 119 6.25 -4.81 4.81
N VAL A 120 5.73 -5.10 6.00
CA VAL A 120 6.51 -5.57 7.15
C VAL A 120 6.27 -7.06 7.30
N ARG A 121 7.35 -7.85 7.33
CA ARG A 121 7.28 -9.28 7.63
C ARG A 121 7.69 -9.55 9.08
N ALA A 122 7.07 -10.57 9.68
CA ALA A 122 7.36 -11.01 11.04
C ALA A 122 8.73 -11.68 11.15
N ASP A 123 9.23 -12.29 10.06
CA ASP A 123 10.53 -12.94 10.05
C ASP A 123 11.70 -11.94 10.10
N ALA A 124 12.66 -12.27 10.96
CA ALA A 124 13.51 -11.34 11.70
C ALA A 124 14.72 -10.79 10.92
N GLY A 125 14.52 -10.31 9.69
CA GLY A 125 15.56 -9.60 8.93
C GLY A 125 15.76 -8.13 9.34
N GLY A 126 14.90 -7.58 10.20
CA GLY A 126 14.97 -6.20 10.71
C GLY A 126 14.46 -5.12 9.74
N GLY A 127 14.18 -5.46 8.48
CA GLY A 127 13.79 -4.54 7.41
C GLY A 127 12.32 -4.60 6.98
N ALA A 128 11.95 -3.77 6.00
CA ALA A 128 10.64 -3.80 5.35
C ALA A 128 10.80 -3.60 3.85
N THR A 129 9.76 -3.88 3.08
CA THR A 129 9.72 -3.56 1.65
C THR A 129 8.92 -2.28 1.45
N LEU A 130 9.49 -1.28 0.79
CA LEU A 130 8.83 -0.05 0.36
C LEU A 130 8.59 -0.10 -1.15
N CYS A 131 7.33 -0.14 -1.57
CA CYS A 131 6.94 0.03 -2.97
C CYS A 131 6.67 1.51 -3.24
N VAL A 132 7.57 2.17 -3.98
CA VAL A 132 7.54 3.61 -4.25
C VAL A 132 8.20 3.92 -5.59
N ASP A 133 7.99 5.11 -6.13
CA ASP A 133 8.87 5.63 -7.19
C ASP A 133 10.24 6.01 -6.59
N GLY A 134 11.20 5.09 -6.71
CA GLY A 134 12.55 5.27 -6.19
C GLY A 134 13.34 6.39 -6.85
N GLY A 135 12.93 6.88 -8.04
CA GLY A 135 13.56 8.01 -8.70
C GLY A 135 13.33 9.34 -7.98
N ARG A 136 12.34 9.39 -7.09
CA ARG A 136 11.97 10.58 -6.31
C ARG A 136 12.64 10.65 -4.93
N LEU A 137 13.35 9.60 -4.51
CA LEU A 137 14.02 9.56 -3.21
C LEU A 137 15.29 10.42 -3.22
N GLU A 138 15.30 11.46 -2.39
CA GLU A 138 16.50 12.28 -2.18
C GLU A 138 17.63 11.46 -1.52
N PRO A 139 18.91 11.84 -1.71
CA PRO A 139 20.04 11.07 -1.19
C PRO A 139 19.97 10.75 0.31
N ALA A 140 19.53 11.71 1.13
CA ALA A 140 19.36 11.51 2.57
C ALA A 140 18.23 10.50 2.90
N ALA A 141 17.14 10.53 2.14
CA ALA A 141 16.04 9.56 2.28
C ALA A 141 16.52 8.15 1.93
N ARG A 142 17.24 8.02 0.80
CA ARG A 142 17.81 6.74 0.36
C ARG A 142 18.78 6.16 1.40
N GLN A 143 19.69 6.98 1.92
CA GLN A 143 20.65 6.56 2.95
C GLN A 143 19.96 6.09 4.24
N GLN A 144 18.92 6.79 4.68
CA GLN A 144 18.13 6.40 5.86
C GLN A 144 17.44 5.05 5.67
N LEU A 145 16.85 4.83 4.49
CA LEU A 145 16.20 3.57 4.13
C LEU A 145 17.20 2.41 4.11
N GLU A 146 18.38 2.61 3.52
CA GLU A 146 19.46 1.61 3.51
C GLU A 146 19.92 1.28 4.93
N THR A 147 20.07 2.29 5.80
CA THR A 147 20.47 2.10 7.22
C THR A 147 19.40 1.35 8.02
N SER A 148 18.13 1.49 7.63
CA SER A 148 16.99 0.81 8.25
C SER A 148 16.64 -0.53 7.60
N ASN A 149 17.52 -1.04 6.72
CA ASN A 149 17.33 -2.28 5.97
C ASN A 149 16.03 -2.32 5.14
N ILE A 150 15.65 -1.19 4.52
CA ILE A 150 14.45 -1.11 3.70
C ILE A 150 14.76 -1.47 2.24
N THR A 151 14.08 -2.49 1.74
CA THR A 151 14.13 -2.88 0.33
C THR A 151 13.21 -1.97 -0.48
N ILE A 152 13.74 -1.25 -1.46
CA ILE A 152 12.95 -0.40 -2.34
C ILE A 152 12.54 -1.20 -3.58
N ARG A 153 11.24 -1.21 -3.90
CA ARG A 153 10.68 -1.77 -5.13
C ARG A 153 9.83 -0.72 -5.86
N PRO A 154 9.57 -0.88 -7.18
CA PRO A 154 8.66 0.01 -7.91
C PRO A 154 7.28 0.05 -7.26
N TYR A 155 6.62 1.21 -7.29
CA TYR A 155 5.27 1.37 -6.74
C TYR A 155 4.27 0.30 -7.25
N THR A 156 4.40 -0.08 -8.52
CA THR A 156 3.51 -1.05 -9.19
C THR A 156 3.74 -2.51 -8.77
N SER A 157 4.79 -2.83 -8.00
CA SER A 157 5.10 -4.21 -7.63
C SER A 157 4.37 -4.70 -6.38
N ILE A 158 3.47 -3.91 -5.77
CA ILE A 158 2.79 -4.30 -4.53
C ILE A 158 2.05 -5.65 -4.65
N LEU A 159 1.35 -5.89 -5.77
CA LEU A 159 0.65 -7.16 -6.00
C LEU A 159 1.61 -8.33 -6.16
N GLU A 160 2.80 -8.10 -6.73
CA GLU A 160 3.86 -9.10 -6.83
C GLU A 160 4.41 -9.44 -5.45
N VAL A 161 4.70 -8.44 -4.60
CA VAL A 161 5.14 -8.63 -3.21
C VAL A 161 4.11 -9.42 -2.41
N ILE A 162 2.83 -9.09 -2.54
CA ILE A 162 1.74 -9.81 -1.85
C ILE A 162 1.67 -11.26 -2.32
N LYS A 163 1.84 -11.48 -3.63
CA LYS A 163 1.84 -12.83 -4.21
C LYS A 163 3.03 -13.65 -3.69
N GLU A 164 4.23 -13.09 -3.64
CA GLU A 164 5.42 -13.75 -3.09
C GLU A 164 5.16 -14.23 -1.64
N ILE A 165 4.58 -13.37 -0.79
CA ILE A 165 4.21 -13.70 0.59
C ILE A 165 3.17 -14.83 0.64
N SER A 166 2.15 -14.75 -0.23
CA SER A 166 1.12 -15.78 -0.32
C SER A 166 1.66 -17.13 -0.79
N ASP A 167 2.60 -17.13 -1.76
CA ASP A 167 3.22 -18.33 -2.31
C ASP A 167 4.12 -19.02 -1.27
N GLU A 168 4.64 -18.27 -0.30
CA GLU A 168 5.35 -18.80 0.89
C GLU A 168 4.40 -19.37 1.97
N GLY A 169 3.09 -19.22 1.81
CA GLY A 169 2.08 -19.70 2.77
C GLY A 169 1.95 -18.86 4.04
N LEU A 170 2.47 -17.63 4.03
CA LEU A 170 2.44 -16.70 5.14
C LEU A 170 1.08 -16.00 5.28
N LYS A 171 0.62 -15.80 6.50
CA LYS A 171 -0.64 -15.11 6.80
C LYS A 171 -0.44 -13.60 6.81
N ILE A 172 -1.20 -12.90 5.98
CA ILE A 172 -1.28 -11.45 5.97
C ILE A 172 -2.34 -11.02 7.00
N GLY A 173 -1.95 -10.13 7.92
CA GLY A 173 -2.81 -9.54 8.95
C GLY A 173 -3.17 -8.10 8.68
#